data_AF-A0A6N6VYN9-F1
#
_entry.id   AF-A0A6N6VYN9-F1
#
_cell.length_a   1.000
_cell.length_b   1.000
_cell.length_c   1.000
_cell.angle_alpha   90.00
_cell.angle_beta   90.00
_cell.angle_gamma   90.00
#
_symmetry.space_group_name_H-M   'P 1'
#
loop_
_entity.id
_entity.type
_entity.pdbx_description
1 polymer ?
#
loop_
_entity_poly.entity_id
_entity_poly.type
_entity_poly.pdbx_seq_one_letter_code
_entity_poly.pdbx_strand_id
1 'polypeptide(L)'
;MNERKSFVLPFDHDNKAKPILKWAGGKSSILLELFEFFPKKFNRYYEPFLGGGAVFLSLNKNFKNEFINDMNKDIYTLYRIIQKNLMN
;
A
#
# COMPACT_ATOMS: atom_id res chain seq x y z
N MET A 1 -6.32 33.98 9.19
CA MET A 1 -5.58 32.84 9.77
C MET A 1 -6.56 31.69 9.89
N ASN A 2 -6.77 30.94 8.81
CA ASN A 2 -7.68 29.78 8.81
C ASN A 2 -6.83 28.54 9.07
N GLU A 3 -6.99 27.96 10.25
CA GLU A 3 -6.46 26.63 10.58
C GLU A 3 -7.17 25.59 9.70
N ARG A 4 -6.67 25.39 8.48
CA ARG A 4 -6.81 24.08 7.84
C ARG A 4 -6.03 23.13 8.72
N LYS A 5 -6.70 22.42 9.64
CA LYS A 5 -6.17 21.13 10.13
C LYS A 5 -5.84 20.35 8.86
N SER A 6 -4.57 20.24 8.53
CA SER A 6 -4.08 19.60 7.33
C SER A 6 -4.55 18.16 7.39
N PHE A 7 -5.59 17.85 6.61
CA PHE A 7 -6.08 16.49 6.49
C PHE A 7 -5.01 15.73 5.70
N VAL A 8 -4.15 15.00 6.44
CA VAL A 8 -3.14 14.14 5.83
C VAL A 8 -3.91 13.01 5.15
N LEU A 9 -3.84 12.97 3.81
CA LEU A 9 -4.36 11.85 3.05
C LEU A 9 -3.73 10.54 3.58
N PRO A 10 -4.43 9.41 3.54
CA PRO A 10 -3.89 8.14 4.03
C PRO A 10 -2.73 7.59 3.18
N PHE A 11 -2.18 8.39 2.27
CA PHE A 11 -1.10 8.06 1.34
C PHE A 11 0.00 9.11 1.48
N ASP A 12 1.25 8.68 1.68
CA ASP A 12 2.40 9.58 1.87
C ASP A 12 3.33 9.48 0.66
N HIS A 13 3.29 10.43 -0.27
CA HIS A 13 4.02 10.37 -1.55
C HIS A 13 5.55 10.42 -1.44
N ASP A 14 6.10 10.95 -0.34
CA ASP A 14 7.53 11.26 -0.24
C ASP A 14 8.33 10.21 0.53
N ASN A 15 7.67 9.32 1.28
CA ASN A 15 8.33 8.30 2.11
C ASN A 15 7.79 6.87 1.90
N LYS A 16 7.60 6.48 0.62
CA LYS A 16 7.03 5.17 0.24
C LYS A 16 8.09 4.09 0.04
N ALA A 17 7.83 2.90 0.58
CA ALA A 17 8.50 1.70 0.09
C ALA A 17 8.09 1.49 -1.38
N LYS A 18 9.05 1.12 -2.23
CA LYS A 18 8.79 0.84 -3.65
C LYS A 18 8.55 -0.65 -3.86
N PRO A 19 7.70 -1.05 -4.81
CA PRO A 19 7.60 -2.44 -5.25
C PRO A 19 8.97 -3.04 -5.52
N ILE A 20 9.26 -4.17 -4.86
CA ILE A 20 10.54 -4.86 -4.95
C ILE A 20 10.62 -5.70 -6.25
N LEU A 21 9.45 -6.03 -6.83
CA LEU A 21 9.32 -6.84 -8.03
C LEU A 21 8.61 -6.06 -9.14
N LYS A 22 9.12 -6.17 -10.39
CA LYS A 22 8.34 -5.81 -11.58
C LYS A 22 7.31 -6.90 -11.84
N TRP A 23 6.03 -6.54 -11.77
CA TRP A 23 4.92 -7.46 -11.99
C TRP A 23 4.00 -6.96 -13.09
N ALA A 24 3.42 -7.89 -13.86
CA ALA A 24 2.41 -7.54 -14.86
C ALA A 24 1.22 -6.83 -14.18
N GLY A 25 0.77 -5.71 -14.75
CA GLY A 25 -0.30 -4.90 -14.15
C GLY A 25 0.10 -4.08 -12.92
N GLY A 26 1.40 -3.82 -12.74
CA GLY A 26 1.92 -2.93 -11.68
C GLY A 26 1.30 -1.54 -11.75
N LYS A 27 0.76 -1.07 -10.62
CA LYS A 27 -0.09 0.14 -10.56
C LYS A 27 0.70 1.42 -10.24
N SER A 28 2.02 1.34 -10.12
CA SER A 28 2.86 2.46 -9.66
C SER A 28 2.67 3.73 -10.47
N SER A 29 2.48 3.63 -11.79
CA SER A 29 2.30 4.78 -12.68
C SER A 29 0.95 5.49 -12.51
N ILE A 30 -0.07 4.80 -12.00
CA ILE A 30 -1.45 5.31 -11.88
C ILE A 30 -1.86 5.53 -10.40
N LEU A 31 -0.91 5.50 -9.46
CA LEU A 31 -1.22 5.61 -8.03
C LEU A 31 -1.92 6.92 -7.67
N LEU A 32 -1.48 8.04 -8.26
CA LEU A 32 -2.06 9.36 -8.00
C LEU A 32 -3.54 9.38 -8.40
N GLU A 33 -3.84 8.93 -9.62
CA GLU A 33 -5.19 8.85 -10.16
C GLU A 33 -6.07 7.89 -9.35
N LEU A 34 -5.55 6.72 -8.98
CA LEU A 34 -6.28 5.77 -8.14
C LEU A 34 -6.68 6.39 -6.79
N PHE A 35 -5.79 7.14 -6.14
CA PHE A 35 -6.05 7.72 -4.82
C PHE A 35 -7.08 8.83 -4.80
N GLU A 36 -7.38 9.46 -5.94
CA GLU A 36 -8.50 10.40 -6.05
C GLU A 36 -9.85 9.72 -5.78
N PHE A 37 -9.95 8.41 -6.07
CA PHE A 37 -11.16 7.62 -5.84
C PHE A 37 -11.20 6.92 -4.48
N PHE A 38 -10.11 6.94 -3.72
CA PHE A 38 -10.09 6.30 -2.41
C PHE A 38 -10.91 7.11 -1.40
N PRO A 39 -11.58 6.42 -0.45
CA PRO A 39 -12.22 7.11 0.64
C PRO A 39 -11.17 7.85 1.48
N LYS A 40 -11.46 9.10 1.84
CA LYS A 40 -10.60 9.93 2.69
C LYS A 40 -10.34 9.29 4.07
N LYS A 41 -11.25 8.43 4.53
CA LYS A 41 -11.16 7.67 5.77
C LYS A 41 -11.69 6.26 5.55
N PHE A 42 -10.98 5.27 6.05
CA PHE A 42 -11.42 3.88 6.09
C PHE A 42 -10.76 3.19 7.29
N ASN A 43 -11.38 2.12 7.79
CA ASN A 43 -10.90 1.42 8.98
C ASN A 43 -10.01 0.22 8.66
N ARG A 44 -10.21 -0.40 7.50
CA ARG A 44 -9.54 -1.63 7.08
C ARG A 44 -9.22 -1.55 5.59
N TYR A 45 -8.03 -1.99 5.23
CA TYR A 45 -7.60 -2.13 3.85
C TYR A 45 -7.56 -3.61 3.48
N TYR A 46 -8.13 -3.96 2.33
CA TYR A 46 -8.09 -5.31 1.79
C TYR A 46 -7.58 -5.24 0.35
N GLU A 47 -6.47 -5.92 0.06
CA GLU A 47 -5.92 -6.06 -1.29
C GLU A 47 -5.84 -7.55 -1.65
N PRO A 48 -6.88 -8.12 -2.28
CA PRO A 48 -6.94 -9.55 -2.59
C PRO A 48 -5.99 -9.98 -3.72
N PHE A 49 -5.47 -9.02 -4.49
CA PHE A 49 -4.58 -9.21 -5.64
C PHE A 49 -3.36 -8.29 -5.53
N LEU A 50 -2.45 -8.61 -4.63
CA LEU A 50 -1.30 -7.78 -4.30
C LEU A 50 -0.38 -7.51 -5.51
N GLY A 51 -0.05 -8.56 -6.27
CA GLY A 51 0.98 -8.52 -7.30
C GLY A 51 2.28 -7.89 -6.78
N GLY A 52 2.71 -6.80 -7.41
CA GLY A 52 3.89 -6.03 -6.98
C GLY A 52 3.72 -5.18 -5.72
N GLY A 53 2.50 -5.07 -5.16
CA GLY A 53 2.23 -4.35 -3.90
C GLY A 53 2.27 -2.83 -4.00
N ALA A 54 2.13 -2.26 -5.20
CA ALA A 54 2.26 -0.81 -5.42
C ALA A 54 1.29 0.03 -4.57
N VAL A 55 0.03 -0.41 -4.42
CA VAL A 55 -0.97 0.31 -3.65
C VAL A 55 -0.71 0.12 -2.15
N PHE A 56 -0.62 -1.12 -1.67
CA PHE A 56 -0.27 -1.41 -0.28
C PHE A 56 0.98 -0.66 0.23
N LEU A 57 2.10 -0.72 -0.50
CA LEU A 57 3.36 -0.10 -0.06
C LEU A 57 3.34 1.43 -0.05
N SER A 58 2.29 2.01 -0.61
CA SER A 58 2.08 3.45 -0.69
C SER A 58 1.08 3.98 0.35
N LEU A 59 0.48 3.08 1.14
CA LEU A 59 -0.33 3.42 2.30
C LEU A 59 0.54 4.01 3.42
N ASN A 60 -0.04 4.91 4.19
CA ASN A 60 0.62 5.49 5.36
C ASN A 60 0.77 4.44 6.48
N LYS A 61 1.96 4.35 7.07
CA LYS A 61 2.34 3.41 8.15
C LYS A 61 1.47 3.48 9.42
N ASN A 62 0.60 4.48 9.54
CA ASN A 62 -0.36 4.58 10.63
C ASN A 62 -1.56 3.62 10.51
N PHE A 63 -1.71 2.92 9.39
CA PHE A 63 -2.73 1.89 9.23
C PHE A 63 -2.33 0.59 9.95
N LYS A 64 -3.16 0.13 10.87
CA LYS A 64 -2.91 -1.09 11.67
C LYS A 64 -3.73 -2.31 11.21
N ASN A 65 -4.66 -2.14 10.27
CA ASN A 65 -5.62 -3.17 9.87
C ASN A 65 -5.61 -3.40 8.36
N GLU A 66 -4.48 -3.88 7.85
CA GLU A 66 -4.24 -4.10 6.42
C GLU A 66 -4.15 -5.60 6.15
N PHE A 67 -4.90 -6.07 5.17
CA PHE A 67 -4.97 -7.47 4.78
C PHE A 67 -4.64 -7.58 3.30
N ILE A 68 -3.53 -8.21 2.99
CA ILE A 68 -3.08 -8.43 1.62
C ILE A 68 -3.09 -9.91 1.30
N ASN A 69 -3.41 -10.25 0.05
CA ASN A 69 -3.39 -11.61 -0.47
C ASN A 69 -2.94 -11.61 -1.94
N ASP A 70 -2.42 -12.74 -2.38
CA ASP A 70 -2.28 -13.06 -3.80
C ASP A 70 -2.43 -14.57 -3.97
N MET A 71 -3.01 -15.01 -5.10
CA MET A 71 -3.12 -16.44 -5.40
C MET A 71 -1.77 -17.02 -5.81
N ASN A 72 -0.86 -16.20 -6.33
CA ASN A 72 0.48 -16.63 -6.69
C ASN A 72 1.31 -16.89 -5.42
N LYS A 73 1.70 -18.16 -5.23
CA LYS A 73 2.47 -18.61 -4.07
C LYS A 73 3.83 -17.94 -3.94
N ASP A 74 4.47 -17.55 -5.03
CA ASP A 74 5.78 -16.90 -5.00
C ASP A 74 5.66 -15.46 -4.47
N ILE A 75 4.63 -14.73 -4.90
CA ILE A 75 4.31 -13.40 -4.35
C ILE A 75 4.01 -13.50 -2.86
N TYR A 76 3.13 -14.42 -2.48
CA TYR A 76 2.82 -14.67 -1.07
C TYR A 76 4.09 -14.97 -0.27
N THR A 77 4.91 -15.91 -0.74
CA THR A 77 6.12 -16.36 -0.04
C THR A 77 7.14 -15.23 0.11
N LEU A 78 7.38 -14.46 -0.95
CA LEU A 78 8.27 -13.31 -0.94
C LEU A 78 7.89 -12.32 0.16
N TYR A 79 6.64 -11.87 0.18
CA TYR A 79 6.18 -10.88 1.14
C TYR A 79 6.16 -11.42 2.58
N ARG A 80 5.84 -12.71 2.78
CA ARG A 80 5.91 -13.34 4.12
C ARG A 80 7.35 -13.44 4.64
N ILE A 81 8.32 -13.73 3.77
CA ILE A 81 9.75 -13.77 4.17
C ILE A 81 10.24 -12.38 4.54
N ILE A 82 9.94 -11.37 3.71
CA ILE A 82 10.31 -9.97 3.99
C ILE A 82 9.72 -9.52 5.34
N GLN A 83 8.43 -9.78 5.56
CA GLN A 83 7.76 -9.46 6.81
C GLN A 83 8.47 -10.11 8.01
N LYS A 84 8.75 -11.41 7.92
CA LYS A 84 9.42 -12.16 8.99
C LYS A 84 10.80 -11.60 9.32
N ASN A 85 11.59 -11.24 8.30
CA ASN A 85 12.94 -10.73 8.50
C ASN A 85 13.00 -9.29 9.03
N LEU A 86 11.95 -8.48 8.82
CA LEU A 86 11.85 -7.14 9.40
C LEU A 86 11.30 -7.13 10.83
N MET A 87 10.66 -8.22 11.27
CA MET A 87 10.10 -8.37 12.62
C MET A 87 11.07 -9.02 13.62
N ASN A 88 12.18 -9.58 13.12
CA ASN A 88 13.28 -10.09 13.93
C ASN A 88 14.35 -9.01 14.10
#